data_AF-A0ABD7KS72-F1
#
_entry.id   AF-A0ABD7KS72-F1
#
_cell.length_a   1.000
_cell.length_b   1.000
_cell.length_c   1.000
_cell.angle_alpha   90.00
_cell.angle_beta   90.00
_cell.angle_gamma   90.00
#
_symmetry.space_group_name_H-M   'P 1'
#
loop_
_entity.id
_entity.type
_entity.pdbx_description
1 polymer ?
#
loop_
_entity_poly.entity_id
_entity_poly.type
_entity_poly.pdbx_seq_one_letter_code
_entity_poly.pdbx_strand_id
1 'polypeptide(L)'
;MQIVRAISTYTKNAQGVDDVALLDITTIRTLDYVRKACRERIALRFPRDKLSSRTPPKVRSELLDVLYKLEELEIVEEVDANKDGLIVERDLQDVNQLNGRIPADVVNGLHVFAGRIDLLL
;
A
#
# COMPACT_ATOMS: atom_id res chain seq x y z
N MET A 1 17.53 -20.06 19.23
CA MET A 1 17.31 -18.61 19.29
C MET A 1 16.06 -18.30 18.49
N GLN A 2 15.09 -17.57 19.05
CA GLN A 2 13.82 -17.23 18.40
C GLN A 2 13.68 -15.71 18.33
N ILE A 3 13.19 -15.19 17.20
CA ILE A 3 12.90 -13.77 17.03
C ILE A 3 11.55 -13.48 17.71
N VAL A 4 11.54 -12.54 18.65
CA VAL A 4 10.31 -12.12 19.36
C VAL A 4 9.54 -11.04 18.61
N ARG A 5 10.25 -10.10 17.99
CA ARG A 5 9.71 -9.05 17.12
C ARG A 5 10.82 -8.55 16.21
N ALA A 6 10.52 -8.39 14.92
CA ALA A 6 11.46 -7.84 13.96
C ALA A 6 11.11 -6.36 13.72
N ILE A 7 11.90 -5.48 14.32
CA ILE A 7 11.73 -4.02 14.20
C ILE A 7 12.80 -3.41 13.30
N SER A 8 12.47 -2.27 12.70
CA SER A 8 13.39 -1.43 11.95
C SER A 8 14.19 -0.51 12.87
N THR A 9 15.15 0.22 12.31
CA THR A 9 15.86 1.29 13.03
C THR A 9 15.08 2.61 13.05
N TYR A 10 13.92 2.68 12.36
CA TYR A 10 13.02 3.81 12.41
C TYR A 10 12.21 3.74 13.71
N THR A 11 12.58 4.58 14.67
CA THR A 11 11.91 4.66 15.99
C THR A 11 11.31 6.04 16.24
N LYS A 12 11.74 7.05 15.48
CA LYS A 12 11.35 8.45 15.63
C LYS A 12 11.09 9.07 14.27
N ASN A 13 10.12 9.96 14.22
CA ASN A 13 9.85 10.78 13.04
C ASN A 13 10.88 11.90 12.86
N ALA A 14 10.73 12.69 11.80
CA ALA A 14 11.63 13.79 11.47
C ALA A 14 11.73 14.88 12.56
N GLN A 15 10.73 14.97 13.44
CA GLN A 15 10.67 15.90 14.57
C GLN A 15 11.27 15.29 15.86
N GLY A 16 11.77 14.05 15.82
CA GLY A 16 12.37 13.37 16.97
C GLY A 16 11.36 12.78 17.96
N VAL A 17 10.09 12.69 17.57
CA VAL A 17 9.00 12.09 18.36
C VAL A 17 8.87 10.62 18.01
N ASP A 18 8.59 9.77 19.01
CA ASP A 18 8.40 8.33 18.82
C ASP A 18 7.27 8.06 17.81
N ASP A 19 7.58 7.23 16.80
CA ASP A 19 6.67 6.93 15.69
C ASP A 19 6.71 5.43 15.36
N VAL A 20 5.54 4.81 15.34
CA VAL A 20 5.36 3.37 15.13
C VAL A 20 5.08 3.01 13.68
N ALA A 21 4.82 3.98 12.79
CA ALA A 21 4.33 3.74 11.43
C ALA A 21 5.23 2.82 10.60
N LEU A 22 6.56 2.88 10.79
CA LEU A 22 7.54 2.03 10.11
C LEU A 22 8.40 1.23 11.10
N LEU A 23 7.94 1.07 12.34
CA LEU A 23 8.67 0.35 13.37
C LEU A 23 8.72 -1.15 13.05
N ASP A 24 7.60 -1.75 12.64
CA ASP A 24 7.55 -3.17 12.30
C ASP A 24 8.03 -3.43 10.88
N ILE A 25 8.93 -4.42 10.74
CA ILE A 25 9.49 -4.76 9.42
C ILE A 25 8.42 -5.32 8.47
N THR A 26 7.34 -5.88 9.01
CA THR A 26 6.21 -6.41 8.25
C THR A 26 5.53 -5.30 7.46
N THR A 27 5.31 -4.12 8.04
CA THR A 27 4.68 -2.98 7.36
C THR A 27 5.50 -2.56 6.14
N ILE A 28 6.82 -2.40 6.30
CA ILE A 28 7.72 -2.03 5.20
C ILE A 28 7.72 -3.10 4.09
N ARG A 29 7.75 -4.39 4.47
CA ARG A 29 7.72 -5.50 3.51
C ARG A 29 6.41 -5.56 2.73
N THR A 30 5.29 -5.32 3.40
CA THR A 30 3.99 -5.28 2.75
C THR A 30 3.92 -4.12 1.77
N LEU A 31 4.31 -2.91 2.16
CA LEU A 31 4.36 -1.75 1.25
C LEU A 31 5.27 -2.01 0.04
N ASP A 32 6.45 -2.63 0.25
CA ASP A 32 7.33 -3.00 -0.86
C ASP A 32 6.70 -4.04 -1.80
N TYR A 33 5.97 -5.01 -1.23
CA TYR A 33 5.24 -6.01 -2.01
C TYR A 33 4.12 -5.37 -2.84
N VAL A 34 3.30 -4.47 -2.26
CA VAL A 34 2.26 -3.73 -2.99
C VAL A 34 2.89 -2.95 -4.15
N ARG A 35 3.97 -2.20 -3.90
CA ARG A 35 4.72 -1.47 -4.94
C ARG A 35 5.18 -2.40 -6.06
N LYS A 36 5.75 -3.56 -5.71
CA LYS A 36 6.23 -4.54 -6.68
C LYS A 36 5.08 -5.11 -7.52
N ALA A 37 3.98 -5.51 -6.90
CA ALA A 37 2.80 -6.07 -7.56
C ALA A 37 2.18 -5.06 -8.55
N CYS A 38 2.00 -3.81 -8.12
CA CYS A 38 1.51 -2.73 -8.98
C CYS A 38 2.44 -2.50 -10.19
N ARG A 39 3.75 -2.40 -9.96
CA ARG A 39 4.73 -2.20 -11.04
C ARG A 39 4.73 -3.35 -12.04
N GLU A 40 4.68 -4.59 -11.56
CA GLU A 40 4.64 -5.79 -12.41
C GLU A 40 3.36 -5.84 -13.24
N ARG A 41 2.19 -5.54 -12.65
CA ARG A 41 0.93 -5.45 -13.39
C ARG A 41 1.02 -4.45 -14.53
N ILE A 42 1.52 -3.24 -14.26
CA ILE A 42 1.61 -2.19 -15.28
C ILE A 42 2.60 -2.57 -16.38
N ALA A 43 3.77 -3.11 -16.03
CA ALA A 43 4.76 -3.55 -17.01
C ALA A 43 4.23 -4.66 -17.94
N LEU A 44 3.44 -5.60 -17.41
CA LEU A 44 2.85 -6.70 -18.19
C LEU A 44 1.66 -6.24 -19.05
N ARG A 45 0.83 -5.34 -18.55
CA ARG A 45 -0.42 -4.93 -19.20
C ARG A 45 -0.23 -3.82 -20.23
N PHE A 46 0.74 -2.93 -20.02
CA PHE A 46 0.97 -1.73 -20.84
C PHE A 46 2.38 -1.64 -21.49
N PRO A 47 3.03 -2.74 -21.92
CA PRO A 47 4.45 -2.71 -22.34
C PRO A 47 4.71 -1.82 -23.57
N ARG A 48 3.70 -1.58 -24.41
CA ARG A 48 3.80 -0.79 -25.66
C ARG A 48 2.61 0.16 -25.83
N ASP A 49 1.89 0.44 -24.74
CA ASP A 49 0.69 1.26 -24.81
C ASP A 49 1.06 2.72 -25.02
N LYS A 50 0.36 3.40 -25.94
CA LYS A 50 0.59 4.83 -26.18
C LYS A 50 0.04 5.63 -25.01
N LEU A 51 0.77 6.64 -24.56
CA LEU A 51 0.31 7.57 -23.54
C LEU A 51 -0.71 8.55 -24.15
N SER A 52 -1.98 8.13 -24.18
CA SER A 52 -3.15 8.90 -24.66
C SER A 52 -3.99 9.40 -23.48
N SER A 53 -5.02 10.20 -23.72
CA SER A 53 -5.97 10.62 -22.67
C SER A 53 -6.74 9.43 -22.07
N ARG A 54 -6.78 8.29 -22.78
CA ARG A 54 -7.45 7.06 -22.34
C ARG A 54 -6.56 6.16 -21.48
N THR A 55 -5.26 6.44 -21.40
CA THR A 55 -4.30 5.57 -20.70
C THR A 55 -4.37 5.73 -19.17
N PRO A 56 -4.41 6.95 -18.58
CA PRO A 56 -4.55 7.13 -17.14
C PRO A 56 -5.75 6.38 -16.51
N PRO A 57 -6.99 6.47 -17.03
CA PRO A 57 -8.12 5.75 -16.43
C PRO A 57 -7.99 4.22 -16.54
N LYS A 58 -7.37 3.70 -17.61
CA LYS A 58 -7.08 2.26 -17.72
C LYS A 58 -6.06 1.80 -16.68
N VAL A 59 -4.96 2.56 -16.53
CA VAL A 59 -3.93 2.28 -15.53
C VAL A 59 -4.53 2.32 -14.12
N ARG A 60 -5.35 3.34 -13.81
CA ARG A 60 -6.08 3.41 -12.54
C ARG A 60 -6.96 2.17 -12.30
N SER A 61 -7.70 1.72 -13.30
CA SER A 61 -8.54 0.52 -13.21
C SER A 61 -7.72 -0.74 -12.91
N GLU A 62 -6.57 -0.91 -13.56
CA GLU A 62 -5.70 -2.08 -13.36
C GLU A 62 -4.97 -2.04 -12.01
N LEU A 63 -4.64 -0.85 -11.51
CA LEU A 63 -4.10 -0.67 -10.15
C LEU A 63 -5.17 -1.00 -9.09
N LEU A 64 -6.42 -0.57 -9.27
CA LEU A 64 -7.51 -0.97 -8.36
C LEU A 64 -7.71 -2.48 -8.33
N ASP A 65 -7.71 -3.14 -9.50
CA ASP A 65 -7.82 -4.61 -9.57
C ASP A 65 -6.67 -5.32 -8.82
N VAL A 66 -5.45 -4.77 -8.84
CA VAL A 66 -4.36 -5.27 -8.01
C VAL A 66 -4.65 -5.06 -6.52
N LEU A 67 -5.08 -3.86 -6.13
CA LEU A 67 -5.36 -3.56 -4.72
C LEU A 67 -6.48 -4.44 -4.15
N TYR A 68 -7.57 -4.67 -4.89
CA TYR A 68 -8.62 -5.59 -4.46
C TYR A 68 -8.12 -7.03 -4.29
N LYS A 69 -7.26 -7.52 -5.20
CA LYS A 69 -6.64 -8.84 -5.04
C LYS A 69 -5.72 -8.92 -3.84
N LEU A 70 -5.06 -7.83 -3.48
CA LEU A 70 -4.24 -7.76 -2.27
C LEU A 70 -5.10 -7.70 -1.01
N GLU A 71 -6.28 -7.07 -1.08
CA GLU A 71 -7.28 -7.05 -0.01
C GLU A 71 -7.87 -8.43 0.24
N GLU A 72 -8.24 -9.18 -0.80
CA GLU A 72 -8.68 -10.58 -0.70
C GLU A 72 -7.64 -11.50 -0.03
N LEU A 73 -6.36 -11.12 -0.09
CA LEU A 73 -5.25 -11.85 0.52
C LEU A 73 -4.88 -11.32 1.92
N GLU A 74 -5.66 -10.38 2.47
CA GLU A 74 -5.41 -9.72 3.76
C GLU A 74 -4.03 -9.02 3.83
N ILE A 75 -3.55 -8.50 2.69
CA ILE A 75 -2.29 -7.75 2.59
C ILE A 75 -2.54 -6.25 2.82
N VAL A 76 -3.63 -5.75 2.24
CA VAL A 76 -4.14 -4.37 2.43
C VAL A 76 -5.59 -4.42 2.86
N GLU A 77 -6.12 -3.33 3.38
CA GLU A 77 -7.53 -3.20 3.77
C GLU A 77 -8.15 -1.88 3.28
N GLU A 78 -9.47 -1.77 3.41
CA GLU A 78 -10.23 -0.55 3.14
C GLU A 78 -9.98 0.05 1.74
N VAL A 79 -9.81 -0.80 0.71
CA VAL A 79 -9.49 -0.34 -0.66
C VAL A 79 -10.62 0.53 -1.20
N ASP A 80 -11.87 0.14 -0.92
CA ASP A 80 -13.06 0.88 -1.37
C ASP A 80 -13.17 2.26 -0.71
N ALA A 81 -12.79 2.39 0.57
CA ALA A 81 -12.77 3.67 1.27
C ALA A 81 -11.63 4.58 0.79
N ASN A 82 -10.51 3.98 0.38
CA ASN A 82 -9.30 4.69 -0.02
C ASN A 82 -9.18 4.95 -1.53
N LYS A 83 -10.03 4.36 -2.37
CA LYS A 83 -9.92 4.41 -3.84
C LYS A 83 -9.89 5.81 -4.46
N ASP A 84 -10.50 6.79 -3.81
CA ASP A 84 -10.50 8.18 -4.28
C ASP A 84 -9.10 8.83 -4.12
N GLY A 85 -8.27 8.31 -3.22
CA GLY A 85 -6.86 8.66 -3.09
C GLY A 85 -5.96 8.05 -4.17
N LEU A 86 -6.45 7.06 -4.93
CA LEU A 86 -5.71 6.49 -6.06
C LEU A 86 -5.79 7.42 -7.26
N ILE A 87 -4.72 8.18 -7.46
CA ILE A 87 -4.59 9.18 -8.52
C ILE A 87 -3.62 8.67 -9.57
N VAL A 88 -3.99 8.79 -10.84
CA VAL A 88 -3.12 8.48 -11.97
C VAL A 88 -3.20 9.65 -12.95
N GLU A 89 -2.10 10.35 -13.13
CA GLU A 89 -2.04 11.61 -13.89
C GLU A 89 -0.75 11.73 -14.72
N ARG A 90 -0.78 12.59 -15.73
CA ARG A 90 0.42 12.88 -16.53
C ARG A 90 1.34 13.79 -15.74
N ASP A 91 2.64 13.58 -15.93
CA ASP A 91 3.62 14.52 -15.42
C ASP A 91 3.50 15.87 -16.14
N LEU A 92 3.70 16.97 -15.41
CA LEU A 92 3.62 18.32 -15.95
C LEU A 92 4.90 18.75 -16.67
N GLN A 93 6.03 18.11 -16.38
CA GLN A 93 7.36 18.42 -16.90
C GLN A 93 7.83 17.38 -17.93
N ASP A 94 7.45 16.11 -17.79
CA ASP A 94 7.74 15.04 -18.74
C ASP A 94 6.49 14.52 -19.46
N VAL A 95 6.38 14.85 -20.75
CA VAL A 95 5.27 14.43 -21.61
C VAL A 95 5.16 12.92 -21.81
N ASN A 96 6.21 12.16 -21.50
CA ASN A 96 6.27 10.71 -21.63
C ASN A 96 6.05 9.97 -20.30
N GLN A 97 5.80 10.69 -19.20
CA GLN A 97 5.68 10.11 -17.87
C GLN A 97 4.22 10.11 -17.38
N LEU A 98 3.85 9.02 -16.70
CA LEU A 98 2.58 8.86 -16.00
C LEU A 98 2.88 8.58 -14.53
N ASN A 99 2.34 9.43 -13.65
CA ASN A 99 2.51 9.37 -12.21
C ASN A 99 1.33 8.68 -11.55
N GLY A 100 1.60 7.90 -10.51
CA GLY A 100 0.61 7.20 -9.71
C GLY A 100 0.80 7.48 -8.23
N ARG A 101 -0.23 8.03 -7.58
CA ARG A 101 -0.34 8.06 -6.11
C ARG A 101 -1.21 6.89 -5.69
N ILE A 102 -0.62 5.90 -5.05
CA ILE A 102 -1.29 4.64 -4.67
C ILE A 102 -1.47 4.64 -3.15
N PRO A 103 -2.70 4.80 -2.64
CA PRO A 103 -2.98 4.58 -1.23
C PRO A 103 -2.90 3.08 -0.92
N ALA A 104 -2.23 2.73 0.17
CA ALA A 104 -2.12 1.37 0.65
C ALA A 104 -2.29 1.41 2.17
N ASP A 105 -3.47 1.00 2.64
CA ASP A 105 -3.72 0.75 4.05
C ASP A 105 -3.29 -0.70 4.34
N VAL A 106 -2.29 -0.87 5.20
CA VAL A 106 -1.65 -2.16 5.41
C VAL A 106 -2.32 -2.85 6.59
N VAL A 107 -2.72 -4.10 6.40
CA VAL A 107 -3.23 -4.92 7.50
C VAL A 107 -2.15 -5.07 8.56
N ASN A 108 -2.44 -4.54 9.75
CA ASN A 108 -1.47 -4.46 10.83
C ASN A 108 -1.33 -5.79 11.59
N GLY A 109 -0.15 -6.02 12.15
CA GLY A 109 0.08 -7.16 13.05
C GLY A 109 -0.61 -6.97 14.40
N LEU A 110 -1.35 -7.97 14.87
CA LEU A 110 -1.92 -7.98 16.21
C LEU A 110 -0.83 -8.30 17.26
N HIS A 111 -0.16 -7.27 17.77
CA HIS A 111 0.90 -7.43 18.77
C HIS A 111 0.41 -7.45 20.22
N VAL A 112 -0.67 -6.75 20.54
CA VAL A 112 -1.21 -6.65 21.90
C VAL A 112 -2.71 -6.88 21.85
N PHE A 113 -3.19 -7.86 22.63
CA PHE A 113 -4.61 -8.08 22.86
C PHE A 113 -4.96 -7.59 24.27
N ALA A 114 -5.90 -6.64 24.35
CA ALA A 114 -6.45 -6.16 25.61
C ALA A 114 -7.91 -6.60 25.71
N GLY A 115 -8.20 -7.47 26.69
CA GLY A 115 -9.54 -8.03 26.90
C GLY A 115 -10.05 -7.74 28.31
N ARG A 116 -11.32 -7.31 28.40
CA ARG A 116 -12.10 -7.28 29.65
C ARG A 116 -13.16 -8.37 29.55
N ILE A 117 -13.24 -9.23 30.57
CA ILE A 117 -14.24 -10.30 30.65
C ILE A 117 -15.27 -9.89 31.69
N ASP A 118 -16.50 -9.68 31.25
CA ASP A 118 -17.63 -9.37 32.12
C ASP A 118 -18.53 -10.61 32.24
N LEU A 119 -18.96 -10.92 33.47
CA LEU A 119 -19.91 -11.98 33.75
C LEU A 119 -21.33 -11.49 33.41
N LEU A 120 -22.01 -12.21 32.53
CA LEU A 120 -23.44 -12.02 32.26
C LEU A 120 -24.23 -13.04 33.08
N LEU A 121 -25.04 -12.55 34.02
CA LEU A 121 -26.08 -13.29 34.75
C LEU A 121 -27.44 -12.66 34.49
#